data_AF-A0A552UXX1-F1
#
_entry.id   AF-A0A552UXX1-F1
#
_cell.length_a   1.000
_cell.length_b   1.000
_cell.length_c   1.000
_cell.angle_alpha   90.00
_cell.angle_beta   90.00
_cell.angle_gamma   90.00
#
_symmetry.space_group_name_H-M   'P 1'
#
loop_
_entity.id
_entity.type
_entity.pdbx_description
1 polymer ?
#
loop_
_entity_poly.entity_id
_entity_poly.type
_entity_poly.pdbx_seq_one_letter_code
_entity_poly.pdbx_strand_id
1 'polypeptide(L)' 'MPASMFGYTKTVLENVSFDPTLFCKEVEKAIKMLLPYELEQLVDWLYKFTKSKPELQACLSYVE' A
#
# COMPACT_ATOMS: atom_id res chain seq x y z
N MET A 1 -3.83 -21.64 -3.28
CA MET A 1 -4.82 -20.70 -2.70
C MET A 1 -4.81 -19.47 -3.60
N PRO A 2 -5.93 -19.00 -4.16
CA PRO A 2 -5.91 -17.75 -4.90
C PRO A 2 -5.52 -16.65 -3.91
N ALA A 3 -4.38 -16.01 -4.13
CA ALA A 3 -4.01 -14.84 -3.34
C ALA A 3 -5.07 -13.76 -3.61
N SER A 4 -5.72 -13.26 -2.57
CA SER A 4 -6.56 -12.06 -2.68
C SER A 4 -5.75 -10.92 -3.29
N MET A 5 -6.40 -10.02 -4.03
CA MET A 5 -5.69 -8.90 -4.66
C MET A 5 -4.98 -8.06 -3.60
N PHE A 6 -5.57 -7.93 -2.41
CA PHE A 6 -4.91 -7.34 -1.25
C PHE A 6 -3.58 -8.02 -0.88
N GLY A 7 -3.52 -9.35 -0.85
CA GLY A 7 -2.31 -10.09 -0.50
C GLY A 7 -1.19 -9.93 -1.54
N TYR A 8 -1.57 -9.89 -2.82
CA TYR A 8 -0.64 -9.56 -3.91
C TYR A 8 -0.11 -8.12 -3.77
N THR A 9 -1.01 -7.15 -3.60
CA THR A 9 -0.66 -5.74 -3.38
C THR A 9 0.29 -5.57 -2.21
N LYS A 10 0.00 -6.19 -1.07
CA LYS A 10 0.83 -6.11 0.14
C LYS A 10 2.26 -6.60 -0.15
N THR A 11 2.39 -7.73 -0.85
CA THR A 11 3.70 -8.29 -1.21
C THR A 11 4.47 -7.35 -2.14
N VAL A 12 3.81 -6.76 -3.13
CA VAL A 12 4.43 -5.77 -4.04
C VAL A 12 4.91 -4.56 -3.24
N LEU A 13 4.05 -3.98 -2.39
CA LEU A 13 4.37 -2.82 -1.56
C LEU A 13 5.53 -3.09 -0.59
N GLU A 14 5.57 -4.27 0.04
CA GLU A 14 6.69 -4.68 0.88
C GLU A 14 8.00 -4.73 0.08
N ASN A 15 7.97 -5.31 -1.13
CA ASN A 15 9.15 -5.41 -1.99
C ASN A 15 9.65 -4.06 -2.50
N VAL A 16 8.77 -3.10 -2.78
CA VAL A 16 9.17 -1.76 -3.26
C VAL A 16 9.38 -0.74 -2.13
N SER A 17 9.20 -1.13 -0.87
CA SER A 17 9.27 -0.24 0.30
C SER A 17 10.64 0.39 0.57
N PHE A 18 11.68 -0.04 -0.15
CA PHE A 18 13.01 0.58 -0.10
C PHE A 18 13.10 1.89 -0.91
N ASP A 19 12.18 2.11 -1.86
CA ASP A 19 12.13 3.32 -2.69
C ASP A 19 10.79 4.03 -2.48
N PRO A 20 10.76 5.20 -1.80
CA PRO A 20 9.52 5.91 -1.48
C PRO A 20 8.77 6.37 -2.73
N THR A 21 9.47 6.68 -3.82
CA THR A 21 8.84 7.14 -5.07
C THR A 21 8.12 5.99 -5.77
N LEU A 22 8.76 4.82 -5.83
CA LEU A 22 8.16 3.60 -6.39
C LEU A 22 7.03 3.09 -5.51
N PHE A 23 7.19 3.15 -4.18
CA PHE A 23 6.16 2.79 -3.22
C PHE A 23 4.88 3.62 -3.43
N CYS A 24 4.98 4.95 -3.50
CA CYS A 24 3.83 5.82 -3.77
C CYS A 24 3.11 5.46 -5.08
N LYS A 25 3.87 5.14 -6.15
CA LYS A 25 3.29 4.72 -7.45
C LYS A 25 2.50 3.41 -7.35
N GLU A 26 3.05 2.42 -6.66
CA GLU A 26 2.35 1.14 -6.49
C GLU A 26 1.17 1.26 -5.52
N VAL A 27 1.21 2.17 -4.52
CA VAL A 27 0.05 2.52 -3.68
C VAL A 27 -1.06 3.10 -4.55
N GLU A 28 -0.78 4.09 -5.39
CA GLU A 28 -1.79 4.68 -6.28
C GLU A 28 -2.44 3.65 -7.20
N LYS A 29 -1.62 2.73 -7.75
CA LYS A 29 -2.09 1.63 -8.59
C LYS A 29 -2.96 0.65 -7.80
N ALA A 30 -2.59 0.34 -6.56
CA ALA A 30 -3.37 -0.55 -5.70
C ALA A 30 -4.75 0.04 -5.39
N ILE A 31 -4.85 1.34 -5.11
CA ILE A 31 -6.13 2.00 -4.83
C ILE A 31 -7.11 1.85 -5.99
N LYS A 32 -6.62 1.90 -7.23
CA LYS A 32 -7.43 1.74 -8.46
C LYS A 32 -7.82 0.29 -8.74
N MET A 33 -7.09 -0.68 -8.19
CA MET A 33 -7.24 -2.11 -8.48
C MET A 33 -8.06 -2.86 -7.42
N LEU A 34 -7.97 -2.43 -6.16
CA LEU A 34 -8.59 -3.10 -5.03
C LEU A 34 -10.09 -2.79 -4.94
N LEU A 35 -10.85 -3.78 -4.45
CA LEU A 35 -12.25 -3.57 -4.08
C LEU A 35 -12.36 -2.67 -2.83
N PRO A 36 -13.50 -2.02 -2.57
CA PRO A 36 -13.64 -1.08 -1.45
C PRO A 36 -13.22 -1.66 -0.09
N TYR A 37 -13.62 -2.91 0.21
CA TYR A 37 -13.26 -3.58 1.46
C TYR A 37 -11.77 -3.97 1.53
N GLU A 38 -11.10 -4.16 0.39
CA GLU A 38 -9.65 -4.40 0.34
C GLU A 38 -8.87 -3.10 0.45
N LEU A 39 -9.42 -1.99 -0.07
CA LEU A 39 -8.86 -0.67 0.10
C LEU A 39 -8.85 -0.27 1.58
N GLU A 40 -9.94 -0.50 2.33
CA GLU A 40 -9.97 -0.27 3.77
C GLU A 40 -8.86 -1.03 4.52
N GLN A 41 -8.62 -2.30 4.14
CA GLN A 41 -7.52 -3.10 4.69
C GLN A 41 -6.15 -2.55 4.30
N LEU A 42 -5.99 -2.07 3.06
CA LEU A 42 -4.77 -1.43 2.59
C LEU A 42 -4.45 -0.17 3.38
N VAL A 43 -5.45 0.68 3.65
CA VAL A 43 -5.27 1.92 4.41
C VAL A 43 -4.80 1.62 5.84
N ASP A 44 -5.49 0.73 6.57
CA ASP A 44 -5.07 0.33 7.92
C ASP A 44 -3.66 -0.27 7.93
N TRP A 45 -3.34 -1.11 6.94
CA TRP A 45 -2.01 -1.68 6.80
C TRP A 45 -0.94 -0.62 6.51
N LEU A 46 -1.19 0.32 5.61
CA LEU A 46 -0.27 1.42 5.28
C LEU A 46 0.03 2.28 6.51
N TYR A 47 -0.98 2.62 7.32
CA TYR A 47 -0.77 3.37 8.57
C TYR A 47 0.13 2.62 9.54
N LYS A 48 0.00 1.30 9.65
CA LYS A 48 0.87 0.47 10.51
C LYS A 48 2.27 0.31 9.94
N PHE A 49 2.39 0.12 8.62
CA PHE A 49 3.66 -0.15 7.95
C PHE A 49 4.57 1.08 7.88
N THR A 50 3.99 2.25 7.62
CA THR A 50 4.72 3.52 7.48
C THR A 50 5.07 4.17 8.82
N LYS A 51 4.49 3.73 9.95
CA LYS A 51 4.87 4.20 11.31
C LYS A 51 6.36 4.06 11.61
N SER A 52 7.00 3.00 11.10
CA SER A 52 8.44 2.76 11.28
C SER A 52 9.28 3.30 10.13
N LYS A 53 8.66 3.92 9.12
CA LYS A 53 9.29 4.42 7.88
C LYS A 53 8.71 5.79 7.51
N PRO A 54 9.14 6.87 8.19
CA PRO A 54 8.60 8.22 7.96
C PRO A 54 8.72 8.67 6.49
N GLU A 55 9.73 8.17 5.76
CA GLU A 55 9.91 8.42 4.33
C GLU A 55 8.74 7.94 3.46
N LEU A 56 7.98 6.94 3.93
CA LEU A 56 6.81 6.41 3.23
C LEU A 56 5.50 7.11 3.64
N GLN A 57 5.50 7.92 4.71
CA GLN A 57 4.28 8.60 5.17
C GLN A 57 3.74 9.61 4.15
N ALA A 58 4.61 10.17 3.29
CA ALA A 58 4.17 11.01 2.18
C ALA A 58 3.22 10.27 1.22
N CYS A 59 3.31 8.94 1.14
CA CYS A 59 2.41 8.12 0.32
C CYS A 59 1.02 7.92 0.96
N LEU A 60 0.83 8.27 2.25
CA LEU A 60 -0.50 8.21 2.88
C LEU A 60 -1.42 9.31 2.36
N SER A 61 -0.90 10.41 1.83
CA SER A 61 -1.72 11.49 1.25
C SER A 61 -2.54 11.06 0.03
N TYR A 62 -2.25 9.90 -0.57
CA TYR A 62 -3.02 9.33 -1.68
C TYR A 62 -4.27 8.55 -1.23
N VAL A 63 -4.37 8.23 0.07
CA VAL A 63 -5.48 7.46 0.65
C VAL A 63 -6.31 8.25 1.67
N GLU A 64 -6.01 9.53 1.85
CA GLU A 64 -6.79 10.49 2.68
C GLU A 64 -7.91 11.16 1.88
#